data_AF-A0A7W0TYX5-F1
#
_entry.id   AF-A0A7W0TYX5-F1
#
_cell.length_a   1.000
_cell.length_b   1.000
_cell.length_c   1.000
_cell.angle_alpha   90.00
_cell.angle_beta   90.00
_cell.angle_gamma   90.00
#
_symmetry.space_group_name_H-M   'P 1'
#
loop_
_entity.id
_entity.type
_entity.pdbx_description
1 polymer ?
#
loop_
_entity_poly.entity_id
_entity_poly.type
_entity_poly.pdbx_seq_one_letter_code
_entity_poly.pdbx_strand_id
1 'polypeptide(L)'
;MWYLIENPDRVLELTAEHVRIVGISVLLAALIGIPAGVVVTRLRWLEGPVINSSGVLYTVPSLALFAILIPYTGLGASTAIVALVLYSLLAIVRNTVTGIDGVPPAAIDAARGMGMTGRQRLFLVELPLALPVI
;
A
#
# COMPACT_ATOMS: atom_id res chain seq x y z
N MET A 1 -12.57 -27.95 11.77
CA MET A 1 -13.94 -27.62 11.32
C MET A 1 -14.91 -27.48 12.50
N TRP A 2 -14.93 -28.43 13.44
CA TRP A 2 -15.88 -28.46 14.57
C TRP A 2 -15.94 -27.17 15.41
N TYR A 3 -14.80 -26.62 15.81
CA TYR A 3 -14.74 -25.37 16.60
C TYR A 3 -15.42 -24.16 15.93
N LEU A 4 -15.36 -24.07 14.59
CA LEU A 4 -15.98 -22.97 13.83
C LEU A 4 -17.51 -23.05 13.87
N ILE A 5 -18.04 -24.28 13.89
CA ILE A 5 -19.49 -24.55 13.90
C ILE A 5 -20.03 -24.38 15.33
N GLU A 6 -19.24 -24.71 16.34
CA GLU A 6 -19.62 -24.57 17.75
C GLU A 6 -19.48 -23.14 18.29
N ASN A 7 -18.63 -22.30 17.69
CA ASN A 7 -18.35 -20.94 18.17
C ASN A 7 -18.52 -19.87 17.08
N PRO A 8 -19.65 -19.83 16.36
CA PRO A 8 -19.83 -18.92 15.23
C PRO A 8 -19.71 -17.46 15.64
N ASP A 9 -20.26 -17.09 16.80
CA ASP A 9 -20.23 -15.71 17.31
C ASP A 9 -18.80 -15.23 17.58
N ARG A 10 -17.98 -16.08 18.21
CA ARG A 10 -16.59 -15.75 18.52
C ARG A 10 -15.75 -15.62 17.25
N VAL A 11 -15.99 -16.48 16.27
CA VAL A 11 -15.31 -16.41 14.97
C VAL A 11 -15.69 -15.13 14.23
N LEU A 12 -16.97 -14.75 14.23
CA LEU A 12 -17.45 -13.50 13.64
C LEU A 12 -16.82 -12.28 14.30
N GLU A 13 -16.76 -12.25 15.64
CA GLU A 13 -16.15 -11.17 16.41
C GLU A 13 -14.66 -10.99 16.06
N LEU A 14 -13.89 -12.08 16.08
CA LEU A 14 -12.46 -12.05 15.74
C LEU A 14 -12.21 -11.69 14.27
N THR A 15 -13.10 -12.12 13.38
CA THR A 15 -13.04 -11.76 11.96
C THR A 15 -13.30 -10.26 11.78
N ALA A 16 -14.31 -9.72 12.47
CA ALA A 16 -14.61 -8.29 12.44
C ALA A 16 -13.47 -7.46 13.03
N GLU A 17 -12.85 -7.92 14.11
CA GLU A 17 -11.66 -7.29 14.69
C GLU A 17 -10.49 -7.30 13.68
N HIS A 18 -10.23 -8.43 13.03
CA HIS A 18 -9.19 -8.53 12.01
C HIS A 18 -9.44 -7.59 10.82
N VAL A 19 -10.67 -7.58 10.29
CA VAL A 19 -11.08 -6.69 9.19
C VAL A 19 -10.90 -5.22 9.60
N ARG A 20 -11.25 -4.86 10.83
CA ARG A 20 -11.04 -3.51 11.35
C ARG A 20 -9.56 -3.13 11.39
N ILE A 21 -8.71 -4.00 11.93
CA ILE A 21 -7.26 -3.76 12.04
C ILE A 21 -6.64 -3.63 10.65
N VAL A 22 -6.94 -4.56 9.74
CA VAL A 22 -6.43 -4.53 8.36
C VAL A 22 -6.94 -3.31 7.62
N GLY A 23 -8.24 -3.03 7.69
CA GLY A 23 -8.86 -1.88 7.02
C GLY A 23 -8.25 -0.55 7.43
N ILE A 24 -8.06 -0.32 8.74
CA ILE A 24 -7.39 0.90 9.24
C ILE A 24 -5.96 0.97 8.74
N SER A 25 -5.21 -0.14 8.81
CA SER A 25 -3.80 -0.18 8.43
C SER A 25 -3.60 0.10 6.94
N VAL A 26 -4.40 -0.54 6.08
CA VAL A 26 -4.35 -0.35 4.63
C VAL A 26 -4.78 1.06 4.26
N LEU A 27 -5.83 1.60 4.90
CA LEU A 27 -6.27 2.96 4.63
C LEU A 27 -5.17 3.99 4.97
N LEU A 28 -4.54 3.86 6.15
CA LEU A 28 -3.42 4.73 6.54
C LEU A 28 -2.24 4.59 5.58
N ALA A 29 -1.90 3.35 5.21
CA ALA A 29 -0.82 3.10 4.25
C ALA A 29 -1.15 3.63 2.85
N ALA A 30 -2.40 3.58 2.39
CA ALA A 30 -2.82 4.11 1.10
C ALA A 30 -2.77 5.63 1.06
N LEU A 31 -3.25 6.29 2.13
CA LEU A 31 -3.22 7.75 2.26
C LEU A 31 -1.81 8.33 2.21
N ILE A 32 -0.80 7.57 2.64
CA ILE A 32 0.60 8.00 2.64
C ILE A 32 1.33 7.47 1.39
N GLY A 33 1.13 6.19 1.08
CA GLY A 33 1.85 5.44 0.06
C GLY A 33 1.49 5.83 -1.36
N ILE A 34 0.22 6.13 -1.65
CA ILE A 34 -0.19 6.57 -2.99
C ILE A 34 0.44 7.94 -3.30
N PRO A 35 0.32 8.98 -2.45
CA PRO A 35 1.03 10.25 -2.70
C PRO A 35 2.55 10.08 -2.78
N ALA A 36 3.16 9.28 -1.91
CA ALA A 36 4.59 9.02 -1.94
C ALA A 36 5.01 8.35 -3.27
N GLY A 37 4.29 7.32 -3.72
CA GLY A 37 4.53 6.66 -5.00
C GLY A 37 4.39 7.61 -6.19
N VAL A 38 3.36 8.46 -6.20
CA VAL A 38 3.19 9.50 -7.22
C VAL A 38 4.37 10.49 -7.22
N VAL A 39 4.90 10.87 -6.07
CA VAL A 39 6.08 11.74 -6.00
C VAL A 39 7.32 11.04 -6.56
N VAL A 40 7.49 9.75 -6.25
CA VAL A 40 8.61 8.94 -6.76
C VAL A 40 8.58 8.87 -8.29
N THR A 41 7.42 8.68 -8.92
CA THR A 41 7.33 8.65 -10.40
C THR A 41 7.65 9.99 -11.05
N ARG A 42 7.55 11.11 -10.33
CA ARG A 42 7.99 12.43 -10.83
C ARG A 42 9.48 12.66 -10.66
N LEU A 43 10.10 12.02 -9.68
CA LEU A 43 11.52 12.15 -9.35
C LEU A 43 12.24 10.86 -9.71
N ARG A 44 12.52 10.65 -11.01
CA ARG A 44 13.10 9.41 -11.56
C ARG A 44 14.36 8.89 -10.84
N TRP A 45 15.12 9.76 -10.19
CA TRP A 45 16.30 9.36 -9.41
C TRP A 45 15.95 8.64 -8.09
N LEU A 46 14.73 8.78 -7.58
CA LEU A 46 14.21 8.09 -6.39
C LEU A 46 13.68 6.69 -6.71
N GLU A 47 13.29 6.42 -7.95
CA GLU A 47 12.65 5.16 -8.35
C GLU A 47 13.53 3.94 -8.02
N GLY A 48 14.78 3.93 -8.51
CA GLY A 48 15.74 2.86 -8.23
C GLY A 48 15.97 2.63 -6.73
N PRO A 49 16.36 3.66 -5.95
CA PRO A 49 16.50 3.55 -4.51
C PRO A 49 15.26 3.02 -3.80
N VAL A 50 14.06 3.56 -4.09
CA VAL A 50 12.80 3.18 -3.43
C VAL A 50 12.42 1.74 -3.74
N ILE A 51 12.52 1.32 -4.99
CA ILE A 51 12.16 -0.04 -5.41
C ILE A 51 13.15 -1.05 -4.82
N ASN A 52 14.46 -0.76 -4.87
CA ASN A 52 15.49 -1.65 -4.35
C ASN A 52 15.43 -1.75 -2.82
N SER A 53 15.28 -0.62 -2.11
CA SER A 53 15.17 -0.62 -0.66
C SER A 53 13.92 -1.36 -0.20
N SER A 54 12.79 -1.17 -0.89
CA SER A 54 11.55 -1.89 -0.59
C SER A 54 11.76 -3.40 -0.72
N GLY A 55 12.43 -3.86 -1.79
CA GLY A 55 12.75 -5.27 -1.98
C GLY A 55 13.59 -5.85 -0.84
N VAL A 56 14.59 -5.12 -0.37
CA VAL A 56 15.42 -5.55 0.78
C VAL A 56 14.60 -5.58 2.06
N LEU A 57 13.82 -4.55 2.35
CA LEU A 57 12.98 -4.51 3.56
C LEU A 57 11.93 -5.62 3.57
N TYR A 58 11.41 -6.04 2.41
CA TYR A 58 10.48 -7.17 2.31
C TYR A 58 11.09 -8.52 2.70
N THR A 59 12.42 -8.64 2.73
CA THR A 59 13.08 -9.85 3.20
C THR A 59 13.04 -9.99 4.72
N VAL A 60 12.78 -8.90 5.45
CA VAL A 60 12.58 -8.96 6.90
C VAL A 60 11.31 -9.78 7.15
N PRO A 61 11.35 -10.82 8.01
CA PRO A 61 10.15 -11.57 8.35
C PRO A 61 9.26 -10.75 9.27
N SER A 62 7.94 -10.82 9.07
CA SER A 62 6.98 -10.06 9.87
C SER A 62 7.15 -10.31 11.37
N LEU A 63 7.42 -11.56 11.77
CA LEU A 63 7.65 -11.92 13.16
C LEU A 63 8.81 -11.14 13.81
N ALA A 64 9.89 -10.87 13.06
CA ALA A 64 11.01 -10.07 13.57
C ALA A 64 10.62 -8.61 13.75
N LEU A 65 9.82 -8.05 12.82
CA LEU A 65 9.29 -6.70 12.97
C LEU A 65 8.41 -6.59 14.22
N PHE A 66 7.54 -7.58 14.47
CA PHE A 66 6.74 -7.62 15.70
C PHE A 66 7.63 -7.65 16.95
N ALA A 67 8.67 -8.51 16.98
CA ALA A 67 9.60 -8.57 18.11
C ALA A 67 10.29 -7.23 18.40
N ILE A 68 10.60 -6.45 17.35
CA ILE A 68 11.18 -5.10 17.47
C ILE A 68 10.16 -4.09 17.99
N LEU A 69 8.90 -4.17 17.56
CA LEU A 69 7.86 -3.19 17.89
C LEU A 69 7.25 -3.38 19.28
N ILE A 70 7.06 -4.63 19.74
CA ILE A 70 6.38 -4.94 21.01
C ILE A 70 6.92 -4.14 22.22
N PRO A 71 8.24 -3.96 22.41
CA PRO A 71 8.76 -3.14 23.52
C PRO A 71 8.28 -1.68 23.51
N TYR A 72 7.93 -1.15 22.34
CA TYR A 72 7.52 0.25 22.16
C TYR A 72 6.01 0.44 22.10
N THR A 73 5.28 -0.50 21.49
CA THR A 73 3.84 -0.38 21.21
C THR A 73 2.97 -1.33 22.04
N GLY A 74 3.59 -2.23 22.80
CA GLY A 74 2.93 -3.27 23.59
C GLY A 74 2.58 -4.52 22.80
N LEU A 75 1.86 -5.46 23.40
CA LEU A 75 1.27 -6.59 22.69
C LEU A 75 -0.18 -6.26 22.34
N GLY A 76 -0.57 -6.38 21.07
CA GLY A 76 -1.95 -6.21 20.64
C GLY A 76 -2.12 -5.45 19.33
N ALA A 77 -3.31 -4.85 19.15
CA ALA A 77 -3.74 -4.20 17.92
C ALA A 77 -2.85 -3.03 17.50
N SER A 78 -2.31 -2.24 18.44
CA SER A 78 -1.39 -1.13 18.16
C SER A 78 -0.17 -1.60 17.35
N THR A 79 0.49 -2.64 17.82
CA THR A 79 1.66 -3.25 17.18
C THR A 79 1.32 -3.84 15.83
N ALA A 80 0.18 -4.53 15.73
CA ALA A 80 -0.30 -5.06 14.47
C ALA A 80 -0.55 -3.95 13.44
N ILE A 81 -1.20 -2.85 13.85
CA ILE A 81 -1.46 -1.70 12.98
C ILE A 81 -0.15 -1.08 12.50
N VAL A 82 0.81 -0.81 13.40
CA VAL A 82 2.11 -0.23 13.01
C VAL A 82 2.85 -1.14 12.04
N ALA A 83 2.93 -2.44 12.32
CA ALA A 83 3.58 -3.40 11.45
C ALA A 83 2.91 -3.47 10.07
N LEU A 84 1.58 -3.56 10.04
CA LEU A 84 0.80 -3.63 8.81
C LEU A 84 0.92 -2.33 8.00
N VAL A 85 0.87 -1.17 8.63
CA VAL A 85 1.07 0.12 7.96
C VAL A 85 2.44 0.16 7.29
N LEU A 86 3.51 -0.22 7.99
CA LEU A 86 4.86 -0.23 7.41
C LEU A 86 4.96 -1.16 6.21
N TYR A 87 4.50 -2.41 6.33
CA TYR A 87 4.52 -3.36 5.20
C TYR A 87 3.65 -2.90 4.03
N SER A 88 2.40 -2.51 4.30
CA SER A 88 1.48 -2.04 3.27
C SER A 88 2.01 -0.77 2.59
N LEU A 89 2.70 0.12 3.31
CA LEU A 89 3.30 1.31 2.73
C LEU A 89 4.34 0.95 1.66
N LEU A 90 5.21 -0.01 1.94
CA LEU A 90 6.22 -0.47 0.98
C LEU A 90 5.57 -1.05 -0.29
N ALA A 91 4.56 -1.92 -0.13
CA ALA A 91 3.80 -2.49 -1.25
C ALA A 91 3.12 -1.41 -2.06
N ILE A 92 2.36 -0.53 -1.40
CA ILE A 92 1.54 0.48 -2.06
C ILE A 92 2.42 1.47 -2.82
N VAL A 93 3.54 1.92 -2.25
CA VAL A 93 4.49 2.79 -2.96
C VAL A 93 5.02 2.09 -4.21
N ARG A 94 5.47 0.84 -4.08
CA ARG A 94 5.99 0.04 -5.21
C ARG A 94 4.93 -0.18 -6.30
N ASN A 95 3.71 -0.54 -5.91
CA ASN A 95 2.59 -0.77 -6.81
C ASN A 95 2.15 0.53 -7.50
N THR A 96 2.17 1.66 -6.77
CA THR A 96 1.85 2.98 -7.33
C THR A 96 2.88 3.39 -8.38
N VAL A 97 4.18 3.21 -8.11
CA VAL A 97 5.24 3.46 -9.09
C VAL A 97 5.05 2.58 -10.32
N THR A 98 4.97 1.27 -10.10
CA THR A 98 4.82 0.29 -11.19
C THR A 98 3.55 0.51 -12.01
N GLY A 99 2.44 0.86 -11.34
CA GLY A 99 1.15 1.10 -11.98
C GLY A 99 1.15 2.35 -12.85
N ILE A 100 1.74 3.45 -12.37
CA ILE A 100 1.85 4.70 -13.12
C ILE A 100 2.83 4.54 -14.29
N ASP A 101 3.98 3.89 -14.08
CA ASP A 101 4.97 3.65 -15.15
C ASP A 101 4.45 2.65 -16.20
N GLY A 102 3.51 1.78 -15.80
CA GLY A 102 2.82 0.86 -16.70
C GLY A 102 1.71 1.48 -17.56
N VAL A 103 1.38 2.77 -17.35
CA VAL A 103 0.34 3.45 -18.15
C VAL A 103 0.80 3.54 -19.61
N PRO A 104 -0.03 3.14 -20.60
CA PRO A 104 0.36 3.17 -22.01
C PRO A 104 0.82 4.57 -22.47
N PRO A 105 1.99 4.71 -23.12
CA PRO A 105 2.48 6.01 -23.59
C PRO A 105 1.49 6.72 -24.51
N ALA A 106 0.76 5.97 -25.35
CA ALA A 106 -0.28 6.50 -26.22
C ALA A 106 -1.41 7.21 -25.46
N ALA A 107 -1.79 6.73 -24.27
CA ALA A 107 -2.80 7.38 -23.43
C ALA A 107 -2.25 8.71 -22.85
N ILE A 108 -0.97 8.74 -22.47
CA ILE A 108 -0.29 9.94 -21.98
C ILE A 108 -0.17 11.00 -23.08
N ASP A 109 0.18 10.59 -24.29
CA ASP A 109 0.32 11.50 -25.44
C ASP A 109 -1.04 12.00 -25.94
N ALA A 110 -2.08 11.17 -25.93
CA ALA A 110 -3.44 11.60 -26.20
C ALA A 110 -3.92 12.65 -25.17
N ALA A 111 -3.67 12.41 -23.88
CA ALA A 111 -4.00 13.37 -22.83
C ALA A 111 -3.28 14.71 -23.00
N ARG A 112 -2.00 14.69 -23.39
CA ARG A 112 -1.23 15.90 -23.73
C ARG A 112 -1.79 16.61 -24.96
N GLY A 113 -2.15 15.86 -26.01
CA GLY A 113 -2.76 16.38 -27.24
C GLY A 113 -4.12 17.07 -26.99
N MET A 114 -4.86 16.62 -25.99
CA MET A 114 -6.09 17.27 -25.51
C MET A 114 -5.86 18.51 -24.62
N GLY A 115 -4.60 18.90 -24.38
CA GLY A 115 -4.27 20.08 -23.56
C GLY A 115 -4.37 19.86 -22.05
N MET A 116 -4.40 18.61 -21.56
CA MET A 116 -4.48 18.35 -20.12
C MET A 116 -3.23 18.80 -19.38
N THR A 117 -3.43 19.51 -18.26
CA THR A 117 -2.34 19.83 -17.31
C THR A 117 -1.82 18.57 -16.62
N GLY A 118 -0.61 18.63 -16.07
CA GLY A 118 0.00 17.49 -15.35
C GLY A 118 -0.78 17.01 -14.12
N ARG A 119 -1.68 17.83 -13.57
CA ARG A 119 -2.61 17.42 -12.50
C ARG A 119 -3.86 16.73 -13.07
N GLN A 120 -4.46 17.31 -14.11
CA GLN A 120 -5.58 16.67 -14.81
C GLN A 120 -5.20 15.30 -15.36
N ARG A 121 -4.05 15.21 -16.04
CA ARG A 121 -3.53 13.94 -16.56
C ARG A 121 -3.32 12.90 -15.45
N LEU A 122 -2.78 13.31 -14.30
CA LEU A 122 -2.59 12.42 -13.16
C LEU A 122 -3.93 11.84 -12.65
N PHE A 123 -4.90 12.70 -12.34
CA PHE A 123 -6.16 12.26 -11.71
C PHE A 123 -7.17 11.65 -12.69
N LEU A 124 -7.12 12.03 -13.97
CA LEU A 124 -8.12 11.62 -14.96
C LEU A 124 -7.62 10.51 -15.91
N VAL A 125 -6.31 10.28 -15.98
CA VAL A 125 -5.72 9.30 -16.92
C VAL A 125 -4.77 8.35 -16.19
N GLU A 126 -3.69 8.86 -15.60
CA GLU A 126 -2.65 8.00 -15.00
C GLU A 126 -3.20 7.18 -13.83
N LEU A 127 -3.79 7.81 -12.81
CA LEU A 127 -4.33 7.11 -11.65
C LEU A 127 -5.45 6.12 -12.01
N PRO A 128 -6.48 6.48 -12.80
CA PRO A 128 -7.52 5.52 -13.19
C PRO A 128 -7.00 4.30 -13.96
N LEU A 129 -5.99 4.48 -14.82
CA LEU A 129 -5.38 3.38 -15.57
C LEU A 129 -4.41 2.56 -14.71
N ALA A 130 -3.80 3.16 -13.68
CA ALA A 130 -2.92 2.49 -12.73
C ALA A 130 -3.68 1.73 -11.63
N LEU A 131 -4.93 2.10 -11.32
CA LEU A 131 -5.75 1.51 -10.24
C LEU A 131 -5.79 -0.03 -10.21
N PRO A 132 -5.85 -0.77 -11.34
CA PRO A 132 -5.84 -2.23 -11.27
C PRO A 132 -4.54 -2.84 -10.71
N VAL A 133 -3.46 -2.05 -10.68
CA VAL A 133 -2.16 -2.43 -10.13
C VAL A 133 -1.99 -1.95 -8.68
N ILE A 134 -2.62 -0.82 -8.33
CA ILE A 134 -2.53 -0.16 -7.01
C ILE A 134 -3.50 -0.80 -6.02
#